data_AF-A0A0P6XW23-F1
#
_entry.id   AF-A0A0P6XW23-F1
#
_cell.length_a   1.000
_cell.length_b   1.000
_cell.length_c   1.000
_cell.angle_alpha   90.00
_cell.angle_beta   90.00
_cell.angle_gamma   90.00
#
_symmetry.space_group_name_H-M   'P 1'
#
loop_
_entity.id
_entity.type
_entity.pdbx_description
1 polymer ?
#
loop_
_entity_poly.entity_id
_entity_poly.type
_entity_poly.pdbx_seq_one_letter_code
_entity_poly.pdbx_strand_id
1 'polypeptide(L)'
;MWQERYRKEKHPQRRERAWAFRQPARGKSIRRVGQAPGRSRNTLHRWLRWYNAGGWEEVVRRTHGRRPGARQGSRLREEQAAALEEAARQGQFRTVWDVVAWVKENVGMAYSYSGMHAWLRRRGWRRKQPRPQGVKADEQAQTAWKKGG
;
A
#
# COMPACT_ATOMS: atom_id res chain seq x y z
N MET A 1 17.88 16.94 -15.26
CA MET A 1 16.94 16.96 -14.12
C MET A 1 15.53 16.40 -14.42
N TRP A 2 14.73 16.96 -15.35
CA TRP A 2 13.36 16.48 -15.60
C TRP A 2 13.24 15.14 -16.35
N GLN A 3 14.21 14.81 -17.19
CA GLN A 3 14.21 13.56 -17.97
C GLN A 3 14.32 12.31 -17.08
N GLU A 4 15.19 12.36 -16.07
CA GLU A 4 15.34 11.29 -15.09
C GLU A 4 14.11 11.15 -14.20
N ARG A 5 13.51 12.27 -13.77
CA ARG A 5 12.28 12.27 -12.97
C ARG A 5 11.11 11.65 -13.74
N TYR A 6 10.95 11.98 -15.02
CA TYR A 6 9.93 11.36 -15.89
C TYR A 6 10.13 9.84 -16.02
N ARG A 7 11.38 9.38 -16.17
CA ARG A 7 11.71 7.95 -16.30
C ARG A 7 11.51 7.16 -15.00
N LYS A 8 11.83 7.76 -13.85
CA LYS A 8 11.72 7.10 -12.53
C LYS A 8 10.30 7.12 -11.96
N GLU A 9 9.46 8.06 -12.36
CA GLU A 9 8.13 8.25 -11.78
C GLU A 9 7.10 7.23 -12.29
N LYS A 10 6.54 6.45 -11.38
CA LYS A 10 5.55 5.41 -11.67
C LYS A 10 4.11 5.94 -11.60
N HIS A 11 3.86 7.04 -10.89
CA HIS A 11 2.51 7.58 -10.76
C HIS A 11 2.09 8.33 -12.04
N PRO A 12 1.00 7.92 -12.73
CA PRO A 12 0.63 8.47 -14.03
C PRO A 12 0.54 10.00 -14.07
N GLN A 13 -0.11 10.60 -13.08
CA GLN A 13 -0.25 12.07 -13.01
C GLN A 13 1.06 12.79 -12.71
N ARG A 14 1.98 12.19 -11.95
CA ARG A 14 3.28 12.83 -11.64
C ARG A 14 4.19 12.73 -12.85
N ARG A 15 4.18 11.58 -13.52
CA ARG A 15 4.90 11.36 -14.78
C ARG A 15 4.46 12.37 -15.84
N GLU A 16 3.15 12.57 -15.98
CA GLU A 16 2.61 13.55 -16.90
C GLU A 16 3.02 14.99 -16.57
N ARG A 17 3.00 15.39 -15.30
CA ARG A 17 3.48 16.72 -14.87
C ARG A 17 4.97 16.90 -15.15
N ALA A 18 5.79 15.88 -14.87
CA ALA A 18 7.23 15.89 -15.18
C ALA A 18 7.48 16.00 -16.69
N TRP A 19 6.65 15.37 -17.53
CA TRP A 19 6.68 15.57 -18.98
C TRP A 19 6.39 17.01 -19.35
N ALA A 20 5.34 17.63 -18.80
CA ALA A 20 4.98 19.01 -19.09
C ALA A 20 6.10 20.00 -18.71
N PHE A 21 6.75 19.80 -17.55
CA PHE A 21 7.90 20.62 -17.13
C PHE A 21 9.19 20.37 -17.91
N ARG A 22 9.31 19.27 -18.67
CA ARG A 22 10.44 19.04 -19.58
C ARG A 22 10.34 19.88 -20.86
N GLN A 23 9.15 20.29 -21.26
CA GLN A 23 8.93 20.93 -22.56
C GLN A 23 9.59 22.32 -22.71
N PRO A 24 9.67 23.18 -21.68
CA PRO A 24 10.42 24.44 -21.74
C PRO A 24 11.92 24.23 -22.06
N ALA A 25 12.54 23.18 -21.51
CA ALA A 25 13.93 22.82 -21.82
C ALA A 25 14.14 22.32 -23.27
N ARG A 26 13.06 22.19 -24.04
CA ARG A 26 13.05 21.86 -25.48
C ARG A 26 12.59 23.03 -26.35
N GLY A 27 12.62 24.25 -25.81
CA GLY A 27 12.19 25.47 -26.50
C GLY A 27 10.69 25.59 -26.73
N LYS A 28 9.86 24.74 -26.10
CA LYS A 28 8.40 24.79 -26.25
C LYS A 28 7.79 25.70 -25.20
N SER A 29 7.04 26.71 -25.64
CA SER A 29 6.26 27.57 -24.73
C SER A 29 5.13 26.78 -24.06
N ILE A 30 4.75 27.18 -22.85
CA ILE A 30 3.64 26.59 -22.09
C ILE A 30 2.33 26.63 -22.90
N ARG A 31 2.14 27.65 -23.74
CA ARG A 31 1.01 27.73 -24.69
C ARG A 31 0.98 26.54 -25.64
N ARG A 32 2.12 26.18 -26.23
CA ARG A 32 2.26 25.03 -27.15
C ARG A 32 2.11 23.69 -26.43
N VAL A 33 2.45 23.62 -25.15
CA VAL A 33 2.24 22.41 -24.30
C VAL A 33 0.76 22.23 -23.99
N GLY A 34 0.01 23.31 -23.77
CA GLY A 34 -1.44 23.28 -23.53
C GLY A 34 -2.29 23.01 -24.77
N GLN A 35 -1.68 23.01 -25.95
CA GLN A 35 -2.30 22.58 -27.21
C GLN A 35 -2.12 21.08 -27.49
N ALA A 36 -1.32 20.37 -26.68
CA ALA A 36 -1.25 18.92 -26.77
C ALA A 36 -2.60 18.31 -26.35
N PRO A 37 -3.11 17.29 -27.06
CA PRO A 37 -4.43 16.74 -26.80
C PRO A 37 -4.58 16.29 -25.34
N GLY A 38 -5.66 16.74 -24.70
CA GLY A 38 -6.09 16.28 -23.38
C GLY A 38 -5.82 17.21 -22.20
N ARG A 39 -5.31 18.45 -22.37
CA ARG A 39 -5.13 19.38 -21.22
C ARG A 39 -5.42 20.84 -21.52
N SER A 40 -6.08 21.50 -20.56
CA SER A 40 -6.34 22.94 -20.62
C SER A 40 -5.13 23.77 -20.15
N ARG A 41 -4.97 24.96 -20.73
CA ARG A 41 -3.98 25.97 -20.31
C ARG A 41 -4.03 26.26 -18.80
N ASN A 42 -5.23 26.32 -18.23
CA ASN A 42 -5.45 26.57 -16.80
C ASN A 42 -4.84 25.47 -15.91
N THR A 43 -4.79 24.23 -16.40
CA THR A 43 -4.16 23.11 -15.69
C THR A 43 -2.65 23.28 -15.62
N LEU A 44 -2.02 23.70 -16.72
CA LEU A 44 -0.56 23.95 -16.76
C LEU A 44 -0.16 25.14 -15.88
N HIS A 45 -0.91 26.24 -15.95
CA HIS A 45 -0.68 27.40 -15.08
C HIS A 45 -0.82 27.03 -13.59
N ARG A 46 -1.78 26.16 -13.25
CA ARG A 46 -1.95 25.67 -11.88
C ARG A 46 -0.75 24.85 -11.41
N TRP A 47 -0.21 23.97 -12.26
CA TRP A 47 1.00 23.21 -11.94
C TRP A 47 2.21 24.11 -11.77
N LEU A 48 2.35 25.12 -12.63
CA LEU A 48 3.41 26.11 -12.52
C LEU A 48 3.30 26.90 -11.22
N ARG A 49 2.08 27.30 -10.82
CA ARG A 49 1.85 27.96 -9.52
C ARG A 49 2.31 27.10 -8.35
N TRP A 50 2.02 25.79 -8.36
CA TRP A 50 2.50 24.87 -7.33
C TRP A 50 4.02 24.76 -7.33
N TYR A 51 4.62 24.67 -8.52
CA TYR A 51 6.07 24.62 -8.65
C TYR A 51 6.74 25.91 -8.15
N ASN A 52 6.17 27.08 -8.45
CA ASN A 52 6.71 28.35 -7.96
C ASN A 52 6.53 28.51 -6.44
N ALA A 53 5.52 27.88 -5.84
CA ALA A 53 5.25 27.97 -4.40
C ALA A 53 6.15 27.07 -3.55
N GLY A 54 6.64 25.94 -4.07
CA GLY A 54 7.41 24.98 -3.28
C GLY A 54 8.11 23.90 -4.08
N GLY A 55 8.42 24.21 -5.34
CA GLY A 55 9.13 23.30 -6.24
C GLY A 55 8.35 22.03 -6.58
N TRP A 56 9.11 20.98 -6.91
CA TRP A 56 8.55 19.69 -7.30
C TRP A 56 7.82 18.97 -6.17
N GLU A 57 8.28 19.14 -4.94
CA GLU A 57 7.66 18.51 -3.76
C GLU A 57 6.22 19.00 -3.58
N GLU A 58 5.98 20.28 -3.82
CA GLU A 58 4.65 20.87 -3.76
C GLU A 58 3.72 20.33 -4.85
N VAL A 59 4.25 20.12 -6.07
CA VAL A 59 3.52 19.48 -7.17
C VAL A 59 3.15 18.03 -6.82
N VAL A 60 4.08 17.30 -6.20
CA VAL A 60 3.87 15.91 -5.77
C VAL A 60 2.85 15.85 -4.63
N ARG A 61 2.92 16.75 -3.66
CA ARG A 61 1.99 16.86 -2.53
C ARG A 61 0.56 17.07 -2.98
N ARG A 62 0.35 17.93 -3.98
CA ARG A 62 -0.97 18.27 -4.55
C ARG A 62 -1.41 17.35 -5.70
N THR A 63 -0.74 16.22 -5.91
CA THR A 63 -1.21 15.21 -6.86
C THR A 63 -2.36 14.42 -6.23
N HIS A 64 -3.58 14.56 -6.77
CA HIS A 64 -4.76 13.86 -6.27
C HIS A 64 -4.82 12.41 -6.76
N GLY A 65 -4.80 11.50 -5.80
CA GLY A 65 -4.91 10.07 -5.98
C GLY A 65 -4.52 9.41 -4.66
N ARG A 66 -5.01 8.19 -4.41
CA ARG A 66 -4.43 7.34 -3.35
C ARG A 66 -2.92 7.38 -3.54
N ARG A 67 -2.14 7.90 -2.58
CA ARG A 67 -0.69 7.67 -2.62
C ARG A 67 -0.52 6.15 -2.79
N PRO A 68 0.33 5.66 -3.69
CA PRO A 68 0.79 4.28 -3.59
C PRO A 68 1.39 4.12 -2.19
N GLY A 69 0.69 3.44 -1.29
CA GLY A 69 1.05 3.42 0.13
C GLY A 69 0.55 4.61 0.97
N ALA A 70 -0.49 5.34 0.56
CA ALA A 70 -1.34 6.10 1.50
C ALA A 70 -1.98 5.05 2.40
N ARG A 71 -1.22 4.67 3.43
CA ARG A 71 -1.64 3.90 4.57
C ARG A 71 -2.86 4.65 5.08
N GLN A 72 -4.07 4.16 4.77
CA GLN A 72 -5.19 4.56 5.59
C GLN A 72 -4.75 4.25 7.00
N GLY A 73 -4.65 5.30 7.82
CA GLY A 73 -4.34 5.18 9.23
C GLY A 73 -5.16 4.02 9.76
N SER A 74 -4.49 3.08 10.41
CA SER A 74 -5.18 2.01 11.09
C SER A 74 -6.28 2.65 11.95
N ARG A 75 -7.53 2.19 11.84
CA ARG A 75 -8.58 2.67 12.76
C ARG A 75 -8.27 2.24 14.20
N LEU A 76 -7.53 1.14 14.35
CA LEU A 76 -6.92 0.72 15.61
C LEU A 76 -5.76 1.66 15.97
N ARG A 77 -5.83 2.22 17.17
CA ARG A 77 -4.69 2.87 17.85
C ARG A 77 -3.59 1.84 18.10
N GLU A 78 -2.35 2.29 18.28
CA GLU A 78 -1.22 1.36 18.48
C GLU A 78 -1.38 0.49 19.73
N GLU A 79 -1.96 1.01 20.82
CA GLU A 79 -2.27 0.24 22.03
C GLU A 79 -3.26 -0.91 21.76
N GLN A 80 -4.34 -0.62 21.03
CA GLN A 80 -5.35 -1.61 20.65
C GLN A 80 -4.77 -2.66 19.70
N ALA A 81 -3.86 -2.21 18.83
CA ALA A 81 -3.13 -3.11 17.96
C ALA A 81 -2.21 -4.03 18.77
N ALA A 82 -1.48 -3.53 19.76
CA ALA A 82 -0.62 -4.34 20.63
C ALA A 82 -1.43 -5.39 21.41
N ALA A 83 -2.60 -5.03 21.95
CA ALA A 83 -3.49 -5.97 22.62
C ALA A 83 -3.97 -7.09 21.67
N LEU A 84 -4.32 -6.73 20.43
CA LEU A 84 -4.67 -7.71 19.41
C LEU A 84 -3.47 -8.60 19.04
N GLU A 85 -2.26 -8.05 19.03
CA GLU A 85 -1.03 -8.81 18.78
C GLU A 85 -0.74 -9.85 19.86
N GLU A 86 -0.92 -9.50 21.13
CA GLU A 86 -0.78 -10.47 22.23
C GLU A 86 -1.82 -11.59 22.14
N ALA A 87 -3.08 -11.25 21.90
CA ALA A 87 -4.16 -12.24 21.74
C ALA A 87 -3.84 -13.25 20.62
N ALA A 88 -3.26 -12.78 19.52
CA ALA A 88 -2.90 -13.69 18.43
C ALA A 88 -1.65 -14.53 18.70
N ARG A 89 -0.66 -14.02 19.44
CA ARG A 89 0.49 -14.82 19.86
C ARG A 89 0.07 -15.98 20.76
N GLN A 90 -0.98 -15.79 21.56
CA GLN A 90 -1.61 -16.85 22.34
C GLN A 90 -2.39 -17.87 21.48
N GLY A 91 -2.44 -17.69 20.16
CA GLY A 91 -3.08 -18.64 19.24
C GLY A 91 -4.61 -18.56 19.23
N GLN A 92 -5.19 -17.47 19.72
CA GLN A 92 -6.65 -17.31 19.87
C GLN A 92 -7.40 -17.17 18.53
N PHE A 93 -6.69 -16.97 17.41
CA PHE A 93 -7.31 -16.74 16.10
C PHE A 93 -6.92 -17.82 15.08
N ARG A 94 -7.92 -18.50 14.51
CA ARG A 94 -7.77 -19.43 13.38
C ARG A 94 -8.10 -18.77 12.05
N THR A 95 -9.02 -17.80 12.06
CA THR A 95 -9.52 -17.11 10.87
C THR A 95 -9.47 -15.59 11.03
N VAL A 96 -9.58 -14.87 9.90
CA VAL A 96 -9.71 -13.41 9.92
C VAL A 96 -11.03 -12.97 10.58
N TRP A 97 -12.07 -13.80 10.55
CA TRP A 97 -13.34 -13.50 11.22
C TRP A 97 -13.22 -13.53 12.74
N ASP A 98 -12.40 -14.41 13.29
CA ASP A 98 -12.12 -14.46 14.73
C ASP A 98 -11.48 -13.13 15.17
N VAL A 99 -10.57 -12.58 14.36
CA VAL A 99 -9.96 -11.27 14.58
C VAL A 99 -11.01 -10.14 14.49
N VAL A 100 -11.93 -10.21 13.53
CA VAL A 100 -13.02 -9.22 13.40
C VAL A 100 -13.95 -9.26 14.61
N ALA A 101 -14.32 -10.45 15.08
CA ALA A 101 -15.16 -10.64 16.25
C ALA A 101 -14.47 -10.11 17.51
N TRP A 102 -13.21 -10.49 17.74
CA TRP A 102 -12.42 -10.01 18.87
C TRP A 102 -12.29 -8.49 18.88
N VAL A 103 -12.04 -7.86 17.73
CA VAL A 103 -11.93 -6.39 17.63
C VAL A 103 -13.28 -5.71 17.87
N LYS A 104 -14.38 -6.34 17.46
CA LYS A 104 -15.73 -5.84 17.75
C LYS A 104 -16.03 -5.92 19.26
N GLU A 105 -15.65 -7.01 19.92
CA GLU A 105 -15.91 -7.25 21.34
C GLU A 105 -15.03 -6.42 22.26
N ASN A 106 -13.71 -6.38 22.02
CA ASN A 106 -12.74 -5.74 22.92
C ASN A 106 -12.53 -4.26 22.63
N VAL A 107 -12.77 -3.83 21.38
CA VAL A 107 -12.47 -2.46 20.93
C VAL A 107 -13.74 -1.72 20.47
N GLY A 108 -14.87 -2.42 20.29
CA GLY A 108 -16.13 -1.82 19.83
C GLY A 108 -16.12 -1.39 18.36
N MET A 109 -15.12 -1.79 17.57
CA MET A 109 -14.98 -1.37 16.17
C MET A 109 -15.41 -2.45 15.19
N ALA A 110 -16.36 -2.12 14.32
CA ALA A 110 -16.75 -2.98 13.22
C ALA A 110 -15.76 -2.87 12.05
N TYR A 111 -15.06 -3.97 11.77
CA TYR A 111 -14.21 -4.11 10.59
C TYR A 111 -14.88 -5.00 9.54
N SER A 112 -14.73 -4.64 8.26
CA SER A 112 -14.99 -5.58 7.18
C SER A 112 -13.88 -6.63 7.10
N TYR A 113 -14.20 -7.82 6.58
CA TYR A 113 -13.20 -8.86 6.30
C TYR A 113 -12.02 -8.33 5.48
N SER A 114 -12.29 -7.61 4.39
CA SER A 114 -11.26 -7.05 3.51
C SER A 114 -10.38 -6.01 4.22
N GLY A 115 -10.99 -5.18 5.08
CA GLY A 115 -10.28 -4.21 5.90
C GLY A 115 -9.37 -4.88 6.93
N MET A 116 -9.88 -5.90 7.62
CA MET A 116 -9.11 -6.66 8.61
C MET A 116 -7.99 -7.47 7.96
N HIS A 117 -8.28 -8.19 6.88
CA HIS A 117 -7.28 -8.93 6.12
C HIS A 117 -6.16 -8.01 5.60
N ALA A 118 -6.51 -6.84 5.07
CA ALA A 118 -5.52 -5.85 4.64
C ALA A 118 -4.73 -5.25 5.81
N TRP A 119 -5.32 -5.17 7.01
CA TRP A 119 -4.64 -4.74 8.23
C TRP A 119 -3.61 -5.80 8.68
N LEU A 120 -4.03 -7.06 8.82
CA LEU A 120 -3.17 -8.19 9.20
C LEU A 120 -1.99 -8.35 8.24
N ARG A 121 -2.26 -8.31 6.93
CA ARG A 121 -1.22 -8.42 5.90
C ARG A 121 -0.18 -7.29 5.98
N ARG A 122 -0.59 -6.07 6.37
CA ARG A 122 0.34 -4.93 6.55
C ARG A 122 1.27 -5.13 7.75
N ARG A 123 0.81 -5.83 8.80
CA ARG A 123 1.62 -6.20 9.96
C ARG A 123 2.43 -7.50 9.76
N GLY A 124 2.45 -8.03 8.54
CA GLY A 124 3.23 -9.23 8.21
C GLY A 124 2.61 -10.54 8.69
N TRP A 125 1.38 -10.49 9.22
CA TRP A 125 0.73 -11.69 9.72
C TRP A 125 0.25 -12.58 8.59
N ARG A 126 0.61 -13.86 8.71
CA ARG A 126 0.20 -14.91 7.79
C ARG A 126 -0.36 -16.07 8.61
N ARG A 127 -1.44 -16.67 8.11
CA ARG A 127 -1.97 -17.91 8.66
C ARG A 127 -0.86 -18.96 8.65
N LYS A 128 -0.50 -19.49 9.82
CA LYS A 128 0.38 -20.65 9.91
C LYS A 128 -0.40 -21.86 9.40
N GLN A 129 -0.11 -22.28 8.18
CA GLN A 129 -0.69 -23.51 7.64
C GLN A 129 0.22 -24.69 8.00
N PRO A 130 -0.36 -25.82 8.45
CA PRO A 130 0.43 -27.05 8.58
C PRO A 130 1.00 -27.40 7.20
N ARG A 131 2.25 -27.88 7.19
CA ARG A 131 2.88 -28.35 5.95
C ARG A 131 2.00 -29.49 5.41
N PRO A 132 1.53 -29.44 4.15
CA PRO A 132 0.71 -30.51 3.60
C PRO A 132 1.50 -31.82 3.70
N GLN A 133 0.96 -32.78 4.45
CA GLN A 133 1.52 -34.12 4.51
C GLN A 133 1.07 -34.87 3.26
N GLY A 134 1.99 -35.58 2.61
CA GLY A 134 1.66 -36.39 1.45
C GLY A 134 0.68 -37.49 1.84
N VAL A 135 -0.26 -37.85 0.96
CA VAL A 135 -1.29 -38.89 1.21
C VAL A 135 -0.68 -40.25 1.55
N LYS A 136 0.61 -40.47 1.19
CA LYS A 136 1.39 -41.69 1.50
C LYS A 136 2.24 -41.58 2.78
N ALA A 137 2.07 -40.52 3.58
CA ALA A 137 2.79 -40.36 4.83
C ALA A 137 2.22 -41.34 5.86
N ASP A 138 2.88 -42.48 6.01
CA ASP A 138 2.55 -43.47 7.03
C ASP A 138 3.19 -43.07 8.37
N GLU A 139 2.36 -42.70 9.34
CA GLU A 139 2.79 -42.28 10.69
C GLU A 139 3.54 -43.40 11.43
N GLN A 140 3.22 -44.66 11.14
CA GLN A 140 3.87 -45.82 11.76
C GLN A 140 5.30 -46.00 11.22
N ALA A 141 5.50 -45.81 9.91
CA ALA A 141 6.84 -45.86 9.32
C ALA A 141 7.76 -44.73 9.83
N GLN A 142 7.21 -43.53 10.07
CA GLN A 142 7.98 -42.39 10.59
C GLN A 142 8.39 -42.56 12.07
N THR A 143 7.53 -43.18 12.88
CA THR A 143 7.83 -43.47 14.29
C THR A 143 8.83 -44.60 14.45
N ALA A 144 8.77 -45.62 13.59
CA ALA A 144 9.76 -46.70 13.53
C ALA A 144 11.15 -46.19 13.13
N TRP A 145 11.25 -45.31 12.12
CA TRP A 145 12.52 -44.71 11.70
C TRP A 145 13.17 -43.85 12.79
N LYS A 146 12.39 -43.12 13.59
CA LYS A 146 12.91 -42.29 14.69
C LYS A 146 13.45 -43.08 15.89
N LYS A 147 13.08 -44.35 16.06
CA LYS A 147 13.50 -45.19 17.19
C LYS A 147 14.68 -46.13 16.86
N GLY A 148 15.10 -46.21 15.60
CA GLY A 148 16.12 -47.16 15.13
C GLY A 148 17.36 -46.50 14.52
N GLY A 149 17.79 -45.36 15.06
CA GLY A 149 19.05 -44.69 14.70
C GLY A 149 20.03 -44.71 15.86
#